data_AF-A0A1I1Z3H6-F1
#
_entry.id   AF-A0A1I1Z3H6-F1
#
_cell.length_a   1.000
_cell.length_b   1.000
_cell.length_c   1.000
_cell.angle_alpha   90.00
_cell.angle_beta   90.00
_cell.angle_gamma   90.00
#
_symmetry.space_group_name_H-M   'P 1'
#
loop_
_entity.id
_entity.type
_entity.pdbx_description
1 polymer ?
#
loop_
_entity_poly.entity_id
_entity_poly.type
_entity_poly.pdbx_seq_one_letter_code
_entity_poly.pdbx_strand_id
1 'polypeptide(L)'
;MLDGKAFLPKGYLPTGNLVCNYIDGKDFTVNLAQKLNNQTILIGIISNNQSLVVGQTYILKEYGANSQFGEYNIYQNIGDLRYKTTSTITGELKITNHNFNKAIPSGTFWFDAINSEGGKIQVRDGRFDREY
;
A
#
# COMPACT_ATOMS: atom_id res chain seq x y z
N MET A 1 6.08 2.90 9.29
CA MET A 1 7.50 2.50 9.42
C MET A 1 7.80 1.39 8.42
N LEU A 2 9.01 1.39 7.88
CA LEU A 2 9.60 0.32 7.06
C LEU A 2 10.83 -0.19 7.81
N ASP A 3 10.83 -1.45 8.22
CA ASP A 3 11.90 -2.09 9.01
C ASP A 3 12.34 -1.22 10.21
N GLY A 4 11.35 -0.74 10.97
CA GLY A 4 11.56 0.11 12.15
C GLY A 4 11.94 1.57 11.87
N LYS A 5 12.11 1.97 10.60
CA LYS A 5 12.42 3.36 10.21
C LYS A 5 11.19 4.10 9.73
N ALA A 6 11.09 5.39 10.04
CA ALA A 6 10.01 6.23 9.52
C ALA A 6 10.05 6.29 7.98
N PHE A 7 8.90 6.09 7.35
CA PHE A 7 8.73 6.22 5.91
C PHE A 7 7.67 7.29 5.66
N LEU A 8 8.09 8.43 5.09
CA LEU A 8 7.23 9.55 4.76
C LEU A 8 7.26 9.81 3.24
N PRO A 9 6.10 9.98 2.58
CA PRO A 9 6.03 10.44 1.20
C PRO A 9 6.95 11.66 0.95
N LYS A 10 7.85 11.60 -0.05
CA LYS A 10 8.78 12.71 -0.33
C LYS A 10 9.39 12.68 -1.73
N GLY A 11 9.94 13.82 -2.16
CA GLY A 11 10.56 14.00 -3.47
C GLY A 11 9.52 14.19 -4.56
N TYR A 12 9.88 14.81 -5.68
CA TYR A 12 8.90 15.14 -6.72
C TYR A 12 8.48 13.92 -7.54
N LEU A 13 7.17 13.66 -7.57
CA LEU A 13 6.50 12.74 -8.50
C LEU A 13 5.30 13.50 -9.09
N PRO A 14 5.09 13.51 -10.42
CA PRO A 14 3.97 14.24 -11.04
C PRO A 14 2.59 13.82 -10.51
N THR A 15 2.44 12.56 -10.12
CA THR A 15 1.20 12.00 -9.54
C THR A 15 1.03 12.33 -8.06
N GLY A 16 2.03 12.96 -7.42
CA GLY A 16 2.13 13.07 -5.98
C GLY A 16 2.70 11.82 -5.31
N ASN A 17 3.01 11.96 -4.02
CA ASN A 17 3.71 10.93 -3.23
C ASN A 17 2.79 10.12 -2.30
N LEU A 18 1.54 10.51 -2.17
CA LEU A 18 0.51 9.73 -1.49
C LEU A 18 -0.72 9.75 -2.39
N VAL A 19 -1.07 8.64 -3.01
CA VAL A 19 -2.21 8.58 -3.92
C VAL A 19 -3.19 7.56 -3.38
N CYS A 20 -4.45 7.96 -3.28
CA CYS A 20 -5.56 7.07 -2.96
C CYS A 20 -6.50 7.05 -4.17
N ASN A 21 -6.96 5.88 -4.58
CA ASN A 21 -8.01 5.76 -5.60
C ASN A 21 -9.09 4.82 -5.09
N TYR A 22 -10.35 5.14 -5.36
CA TYR A 22 -11.46 4.24 -5.13
C TYR A 22 -12.40 4.23 -6.34
N ILE A 23 -12.24 3.22 -7.20
CA ILE A 23 -12.90 3.13 -8.50
C ILE A 23 -14.14 2.26 -8.37
N ASP A 24 -15.27 2.75 -8.90
CA ASP A 24 -16.57 2.06 -8.96
C ASP A 24 -17.08 1.49 -7.63
N GLY A 25 -16.61 2.05 -6.50
CA GLY A 25 -16.94 1.55 -5.17
C GLY A 25 -16.38 0.15 -4.88
N LYS A 26 -15.35 -0.28 -5.61
CA LYS A 26 -14.82 -1.66 -5.54
C LYS A 26 -13.31 -1.78 -5.54
N ASP A 27 -12.62 -1.03 -6.39
CA ASP A 27 -11.17 -1.15 -6.51
C ASP A 27 -10.50 -0.02 -5.75
N PHE A 28 -9.81 -0.38 -4.68
CA PHE A 28 -9.16 0.57 -3.78
C PHE A 28 -7.64 0.43 -3.82
N THR A 29 -6.95 1.56 -3.92
CA THR A 29 -5.50 1.60 -3.83
C THR A 29 -5.02 2.72 -2.92
N VAL A 30 -3.96 2.46 -2.16
CA VAL A 30 -3.19 3.47 -1.43
C VAL A 30 -1.73 3.27 -1.79
N ASN A 31 -1.10 4.32 -2.31
CA ASN A 31 0.28 4.32 -2.75
C ASN A 31 1.05 5.41 -2.02
N LEU A 32 2.09 5.03 -1.27
CA LEU A 32 3.04 5.95 -0.65
C LEU A 32 4.37 5.83 -1.37
N ALA A 33 4.87 6.93 -1.90
CA ALA A 33 6.07 6.93 -2.73
C ALA A 33 7.13 7.93 -2.25
N GLN A 34 8.38 7.51 -2.33
CA GLN A 34 9.54 8.38 -2.15
C GLN A 34 10.37 8.41 -3.43
N LYS A 35 10.66 9.60 -3.94
CA LYS A 35 11.69 9.78 -4.99
C LYS A 35 13.01 10.15 -4.33
N LEU A 36 14.03 9.32 -4.53
CA LEU A 36 15.39 9.49 -4.01
C LEU A 36 16.38 9.39 -5.17
N ASN A 37 16.83 10.54 -5.69
CA ASN A 37 17.71 10.59 -6.86
C ASN A 37 17.13 9.74 -8.03
N ASN A 38 17.84 8.69 -8.43
CA ASN A 38 17.45 7.78 -9.51
C ASN A 38 16.53 6.64 -9.06
N GLN A 39 16.16 6.57 -7.78
CA GLN A 39 15.29 5.53 -7.24
C GLN A 39 13.90 6.07 -6.92
N THR A 40 12.88 5.28 -7.20
CA THR A 40 11.52 5.49 -6.67
C THR A 40 11.17 4.31 -5.78
N ILE A 41 10.87 4.58 -4.52
CA ILE A 41 10.41 3.58 -3.56
C ILE A 41 8.91 3.72 -3.41
N LEU A 42 8.16 2.63 -3.51
CA LEU A 42 6.70 2.59 -3.40
C LEU A 42 6.29 1.57 -2.33
N ILE A 43 5.38 1.98 -1.45
CA ILE A 43 4.58 1.08 -0.61
C ILE A 43 3.15 1.15 -1.14
N GLY A 44 2.62 0.04 -1.60
CA GLY A 44 1.28 -0.07 -2.18
C GLY A 44 0.38 -1.00 -1.35
N ILE A 45 -0.85 -0.57 -1.10
CA ILE A 45 -1.95 -1.42 -0.65
C ILE A 45 -2.98 -1.43 -1.75
N ILE A 46 -3.38 -2.63 -2.17
CA ILE A 46 -4.34 -2.83 -3.25
C ILE A 46 -5.45 -3.75 -2.75
N SER A 47 -6.69 -3.38 -3.03
CA SER A 47 -7.89 -4.17 -2.76
C SER A 47 -8.75 -4.21 -4.01
N ASN A 48 -8.82 -5.36 -4.67
CA ASN A 48 -9.55 -5.54 -5.91
C ASN A 48 -10.96 -6.09 -5.67
N ASN A 49 -11.93 -5.58 -6.42
CA ASN A 49 -13.31 -6.02 -6.47
C ASN A 49 -13.99 -6.18 -5.09
N GLN A 50 -13.72 -5.24 -4.18
CA GLN A 50 -14.21 -5.29 -2.81
C GLN A 50 -14.62 -3.91 -2.32
N SER A 51 -15.90 -3.74 -2.00
CA SER A 51 -16.37 -2.51 -1.37
C SER A 51 -15.76 -2.35 0.02
N LEU A 52 -15.34 -1.13 0.32
CA LEU A 52 -14.78 -0.76 1.62
C LEU A 52 -15.89 -0.54 2.64
N VAL A 53 -15.74 -1.15 3.81
CA VAL A 53 -16.68 -1.03 4.93
C VAL A 53 -15.93 -0.46 6.12
N VAL A 54 -16.45 0.64 6.67
CA VAL A 54 -15.88 1.28 7.86
C VAL A 54 -15.94 0.31 9.04
N GLY A 55 -14.82 0.18 9.75
CA GLY A 55 -14.64 -0.74 10.86
C GLY A 55 -14.15 -2.13 10.44
N GLN A 56 -14.18 -2.46 9.15
CA GLN A 56 -13.72 -3.76 8.65
C GLN A 56 -12.19 -3.82 8.52
N THR A 57 -11.64 -4.99 8.86
CA THR A 57 -10.26 -5.38 8.58
C THR A 57 -10.23 -6.37 7.42
N TYR A 58 -9.36 -6.12 6.46
CA TYR A 58 -9.09 -6.96 5.29
C TYR A 58 -7.69 -7.56 5.41
N ILE A 59 -7.56 -8.85 5.11
CA ILE A 59 -6.26 -9.53 5.12
C ILE A 59 -5.53 -9.30 3.81
N LEU A 60 -4.31 -8.79 3.89
CA LEU A 60 -3.41 -8.64 2.76
C LEU A 60 -2.67 -9.96 2.54
N LYS A 61 -2.87 -10.59 1.38
CA LYS A 61 -2.35 -11.92 1.02
C LYS A 61 -1.75 -11.90 -0.40
N GLU A 62 -1.64 -13.04 -1.07
CA GLU A 62 -1.14 -13.09 -2.43
C GLU A 62 -2.02 -12.33 -3.43
N TYR A 63 -1.37 -11.76 -4.46
CA TYR A 63 -2.03 -11.16 -5.60
C TYR A 63 -2.95 -12.15 -6.33
N GLY A 64 -4.16 -11.70 -6.64
CA GLY A 64 -5.17 -12.39 -7.42
C GLY A 64 -6.34 -11.47 -7.81
N ALA A 65 -7.25 -11.96 -8.65
CA ALA A 65 -8.33 -11.17 -9.23
C ALA A 65 -9.32 -10.57 -8.19
N ASN A 66 -9.53 -11.26 -7.07
CA ASN A 66 -10.40 -10.82 -5.96
C ASN A 66 -9.59 -10.86 -4.66
N SER A 67 -8.51 -10.09 -4.61
CA SER A 67 -7.57 -10.13 -3.50
C SER A 67 -7.25 -8.75 -2.97
N GLN A 68 -6.82 -8.73 -1.72
CA GLN A 68 -6.17 -7.61 -1.08
C GLN A 68 -4.72 -8.00 -0.86
N PHE A 69 -3.78 -7.13 -1.18
CA PHE A 69 -2.36 -7.42 -1.07
C PHE A 69 -1.55 -6.15 -0.80
N GLY A 70 -0.38 -6.35 -0.19
CA GLY A 70 0.61 -5.31 0.04
C GLY A 70 1.82 -5.53 -0.85
N GLU A 71 2.40 -4.43 -1.33
CA GLU A 71 3.65 -4.45 -2.07
C GLU A 71 4.63 -3.38 -1.61
N TYR A 72 5.91 -3.70 -1.75
CA TYR A 72 7.00 -2.77 -1.58
C TYR A 72 7.93 -2.89 -2.79
N ASN A 73 8.03 -1.82 -3.57
CA ASN A 73 8.75 -1.81 -4.84
C ASN A 73 9.84 -0.73 -4.82
N ILE A 74 11.04 -1.07 -5.27
CA ILE A 74 12.14 -0.15 -5.51
C ILE A 74 12.42 -0.15 -7.00
N TYR A 75 12.02 0.92 -7.67
CA TYR A 75 12.31 1.14 -9.09
C TYR A 75 13.64 1.86 -9.22
N GLN A 76 14.52 1.32 -10.05
CA GLN A 76 15.89 1.82 -10.21
C GLN A 76 16.43 1.51 -11.61
N ASN A 77 17.58 2.10 -11.96
CA ASN A 77 18.13 1.99 -13.32
C ASN A 77 18.41 0.54 -13.76
N ILE A 78 18.77 -0.34 -12.83
CA ILE A 78 19.07 -1.75 -13.10
C ILE A 78 18.49 -2.61 -11.98
N GLY A 79 17.62 -3.55 -12.34
CA GLY A 79 17.10 -4.58 -11.43
C GLY A 79 16.17 -4.01 -10.36
N ASP A 80 14.90 -3.78 -10.73
CA ASP A 80 13.86 -3.44 -9.76
C ASP A 80 13.77 -4.51 -8.66
N LEU A 81 13.61 -4.06 -7.42
CA LEU A 81 13.35 -4.96 -6.29
C LEU A 81 11.86 -4.92 -5.95
N ARG A 82 11.22 -6.08 -5.97
CA ARG A 82 9.77 -6.21 -5.72
C ARG A 82 9.52 -7.18 -4.59
N TYR A 83 8.78 -6.71 -3.59
CA TYR A 83 8.38 -7.47 -2.43
C TYR A 83 6.86 -7.48 -2.38
N LYS A 84 6.26 -8.62 -2.09
CA LYS A 84 4.81 -8.76 -1.99
C LYS A 84 4.40 -9.67 -0.84
N THR A 85 3.19 -9.45 -0.33
CA THR A 85 2.50 -10.44 0.50
C THR A 85 2.26 -11.72 -0.28
N THR A 86 2.13 -12.83 0.44
CA THR A 86 1.86 -14.19 -0.06
C THR A 86 0.75 -14.83 0.76
N SER A 87 0.46 -16.11 0.51
CA SER A 87 -0.53 -16.88 1.29
C SER A 87 -0.12 -17.12 2.74
N THR A 88 1.16 -16.99 3.07
CA THR A 88 1.71 -17.22 4.41
C THR A 88 2.41 -16.00 5.01
N ILE A 89 2.78 -15.01 4.19
CA ILE A 89 3.38 -13.76 4.61
C ILE A 89 2.36 -12.65 4.33
N THR A 90 1.68 -12.22 5.37
CA THR A 90 0.44 -11.44 5.25
C THR A 90 0.54 -10.07 5.93
N GLY A 91 -0.58 -9.37 5.91
CA GLY A 91 -0.80 -8.13 6.65
C GLY A 91 -2.27 -7.82 6.78
N GLU A 92 -2.57 -6.60 7.22
CA GLU A 92 -3.93 -6.12 7.39
C GLU A 92 -4.09 -4.71 6.85
N LEU A 93 -5.25 -4.45 6.27
CA LEU A 93 -5.80 -3.14 5.98
C LEU A 93 -7.07 -2.95 6.82
N LYS A 94 -7.11 -1.90 7.63
CA LYS A 94 -8.31 -1.53 8.39
C LYS A 94 -8.83 -0.18 7.92
N ILE A 95 -10.09 -0.15 7.50
CA ILE A 95 -10.78 1.09 7.16
C ILE A 95 -11.38 1.64 8.44
N THR A 96 -10.92 2.82 8.87
CA THR A 96 -11.35 3.45 10.12
C THR A 96 -12.41 4.51 9.91
N ASN A 97 -12.46 5.10 8.71
CA ASN A 97 -13.44 6.11 8.35
C ASN A 97 -13.60 6.18 6.82
N HIS A 98 -14.75 6.65 6.36
CA HIS A 98 -14.97 7.04 4.98
C HIS A 98 -15.94 8.21 4.93
N ASN A 99 -15.41 9.41 4.73
CA ASN A 99 -16.23 10.59 4.48
C ASN A 99 -16.63 10.63 3.00
N PHE A 100 -17.79 10.07 2.68
CA PHE A 100 -18.31 10.00 1.30
C PHE A 100 -18.50 11.37 0.65
N ASN A 101 -18.89 12.40 1.41
CA ASN A 101 -19.10 13.75 0.88
C ASN A 101 -17.79 14.40 0.41
N LYS A 102 -16.66 13.97 0.97
CA LYS A 102 -15.33 14.52 0.66
C LYS A 102 -14.42 13.52 -0.07
N ALA A 103 -14.92 12.32 -0.36
CA ALA A 103 -14.12 11.22 -0.90
C ALA A 103 -12.85 10.93 -0.07
N ILE A 104 -12.94 10.99 1.28
CA ILE A 104 -11.79 10.75 2.18
C ILE A 104 -11.96 9.40 2.90
N PRO A 105 -11.31 8.33 2.43
CA PRO A 105 -11.12 7.11 3.19
C PRO A 105 -9.93 7.32 4.12
N SER A 106 -10.09 6.87 5.35
CA SER A 106 -9.04 6.86 6.35
C SER A 106 -8.86 5.45 6.87
N GLY A 107 -7.62 5.06 7.14
CA GLY A 107 -7.33 3.73 7.61
C GLY A 107 -5.91 3.52 8.06
N THR A 108 -5.66 2.31 8.54
CA THR A 108 -4.36 1.85 8.98
C THR A 108 -3.98 0.57 8.27
N PHE A 109 -2.69 0.34 8.07
CA PHE A 109 -2.22 -0.90 7.49
C PHE A 109 -0.86 -1.32 8.04
N TRP A 110 -0.60 -2.62 7.98
CA TRP A 110 0.70 -3.22 8.22
C TRP A 110 0.81 -4.47 7.34
N PHE A 111 2.01 -4.87 6.95
CA PHE A 111 2.24 -6.14 6.27
C PHE A 111 3.69 -6.56 6.34
N ASP A 112 3.92 -7.86 6.18
CA ASP A 112 5.21 -8.41 5.80
C ASP A 112 5.21 -8.71 4.31
N ALA A 113 6.36 -8.61 3.66
CA ALA A 113 6.49 -8.94 2.26
C ALA A 113 7.84 -9.61 1.98
N ILE A 114 7.88 -10.43 0.92
CA ILE A 114 9.06 -11.17 0.50
C ILE A 114 9.35 -10.95 -0.98
N ASN A 115 10.63 -10.92 -1.35
CA ASN A 115 11.08 -10.89 -2.75
C ASN A 115 11.40 -12.30 -3.27
N SER A 116 11.77 -12.41 -4.55
CA SER A 116 12.12 -13.69 -5.19
C SER A 116 13.40 -14.33 -4.65
N GLU A 117 14.26 -13.56 -3.98
CA GLU A 117 15.52 -14.02 -3.38
C GLU A 117 15.33 -14.43 -1.91
N GLY A 118 14.11 -14.34 -1.36
CA GLY A 118 13.80 -14.68 0.02
C GLY A 118 14.03 -13.54 1.02
N GLY A 119 14.46 -12.36 0.57
CA GLY A 119 14.58 -11.16 1.38
C GLY A 119 13.20 -10.68 1.86
N LYS A 120 13.10 -10.33 3.15
CA LYS A 120 11.85 -9.93 3.80
C LYS A 120 11.92 -8.47 4.26
N ILE A 121 10.78 -7.80 4.21
CA ILE A 121 10.57 -6.46 4.77
C ILE A 121 9.33 -6.43 5.63
N GLN A 122 9.29 -5.47 6.55
CA GLN A 122 8.16 -5.24 7.45
C GLN A 122 7.67 -3.80 7.33
N VAL A 123 6.40 -3.64 6.95
CA VAL A 123 5.68 -2.37 7.02
C VAL A 123 4.79 -2.37 8.24
N ARG A 124 4.93 -1.35 9.09
CA ARG A 124 4.21 -1.22 10.37
C ARG A 124 3.64 0.18 10.53
N ASP A 125 2.56 0.32 11.29
CA ASP A 125 1.94 1.60 11.62
C ASP A 125 1.66 2.50 10.41
N GLY A 126 1.34 1.89 9.27
CA GLY A 126 0.90 2.62 8.08
C GLY A 126 -0.42 3.31 8.36
N ARG A 127 -0.56 4.56 7.91
CA ARG A 127 -1.78 5.36 8.05
C ARG A 127 -2.02 6.15 6.78
N PHE A 128 -3.28 6.28 6.40
CA PHE A 128 -3.71 7.17 5.33
C PHE A 128 -5.00 7.89 5.76
N ASP A 129 -5.11 9.12 5.31
CA ASP A 129 -6.29 9.98 5.48
C ASP A 129 -6.23 11.05 4.38
N ARG A 130 -6.63 10.68 3.16
CA ARG A 130 -6.47 11.53 1.97
C ARG A 130 -7.67 11.39 1.03
N GLU A 131 -8.05 12.49 0.40
CA GLU A 131 -9.05 12.55 -0.68
C GLU A 131 -8.64 11.67 -1.88
N TYR A 132 -9.61 10.96 -2.49
CA TYR A 132 -9.49 10.27 -3.79
C TYR A 132 -10.33 10.94 -4.89
#